data_AF-A0A6J4FZ20-F1
#
_entry.id   AF-A0A6J4FZ20-F1
#
_cell.length_a   1.000
_cell.length_b   1.000
_cell.length_c   1.000
_cell.angle_alpha   90.00
_cell.angle_beta   90.00
_cell.angle_gamma   90.00
#
_symmetry.space_group_name_H-M   'P 1'
#
loop_
_entity.id
_entity.type
_entity.pdbx_description
1 polymer ?
#
loop_
_entity_poly.entity_id
_entity_poly.type
_entity_poly.pdbx_seq_one_letter_code
_entity_poly.pdbx_strand_id
1 'polypeptide(L)' 'MVGDEGAEVAIAVLLEVVDAMDAAVTGLVAARGPVIVADAALAFDASIDQPAERTAKITQLSALGLVARTTV' A
#
# COMPACT_ATOMS: atom_id res chain seq x y z
N MET A 1 -1.10 16.10 -15.49
CA MET A 1 -0.95 15.89 -14.04
C MET A 1 -0.34 14.52 -13.91
N VAL A 2 0.93 14.48 -13.56
CA VAL A 2 1.66 13.22 -13.42
C VAL A 2 1.52 12.87 -11.93
N GLY A 3 0.97 11.70 -11.63
CA GLY A 3 0.92 11.14 -10.28
C GLY A 3 2.18 10.31 -10.05
N ASP A 4 3.33 10.97 -10.03
CA ASP A 4 4.67 10.33 -9.94
C ASP A 4 5.37 10.70 -8.63
N GLU A 5 4.65 11.35 -7.71
CA GLU A 5 5.12 11.63 -6.35
C GLU A 5 4.32 10.84 -5.29
N GLY A 6 3.49 9.87 -5.72
CA GLY A 6 2.60 9.17 -4.81
C GLY A 6 1.60 10.10 -4.10
N ALA A 7 1.01 11.05 -4.83
CA ALA A 7 0.08 12.03 -4.25
C ALA A 7 -1.22 11.39 -3.70
N GLU A 8 -1.57 10.19 -4.19
CA GLU A 8 -2.81 9.51 -3.84
C GLU A 8 -2.79 8.98 -2.40
N VAL A 9 -3.97 8.79 -1.82
CA VAL A 9 -4.09 8.20 -0.49
C VAL A 9 -4.12 6.67 -0.61
N ALA A 10 -3.23 5.97 0.12
CA ALA A 10 -3.30 4.53 0.24
C ALA A 10 -4.51 4.13 1.09
N ILE A 11 -5.44 3.37 0.49
CA ILE A 11 -6.70 2.97 1.15
C ILE A 11 -6.86 1.45 1.35
N ALA A 12 -5.92 0.64 0.85
CA ALA A 12 -5.98 -0.82 0.94
C ALA A 12 -4.61 -1.46 0.67
N VAL A 13 -4.47 -2.75 1.00
CA VAL A 13 -3.32 -3.60 0.65
C VAL A 13 -3.81 -4.76 -0.22
N LEU A 14 -3.19 -4.97 -1.38
CA LEU A 14 -3.46 -6.11 -2.25
C LEU A 14 -2.90 -7.40 -1.62
N LEU A 15 -3.73 -8.45 -1.53
CA LEU A 15 -3.38 -9.69 -0.83
C LEU A 15 -2.88 -10.81 -1.75
N GLU A 16 -3.13 -10.67 -3.06
CA GLU A 16 -2.71 -11.63 -4.08
C GLU A 16 -2.11 -10.89 -5.28
N VAL A 17 -1.16 -11.53 -5.96
CA VAL A 17 -0.59 -10.94 -7.18
C VAL A 17 -1.67 -10.90 -8.26
N VAL A 18 -1.90 -9.72 -8.81
CA VAL A 18 -2.81 -9.49 -9.92
C VAL A 18 -2.02 -8.88 -11.08
N ASP A 19 -2.06 -9.53 -12.23
CA ASP A 19 -1.55 -8.94 -13.47
C ASP A 19 -2.64 -8.04 -14.07
N ALA A 20 -2.39 -6.74 -14.05
CA ALA A 20 -3.28 -5.71 -14.60
C ALA A 20 -2.59 -4.90 -15.73
N MET A 21 -1.63 -5.51 -16.44
CA MET A 21 -0.88 -4.82 -17.51
C MET A 21 -1.77 -4.39 -18.69
N ASP A 22 -2.70 -5.24 -19.11
CA ASP A 22 -3.49 -5.02 -20.34
C ASP A 22 -4.92 -4.51 -20.09
N ALA A 23 -5.46 -4.73 -18.89
CA ALA A 23 -6.84 -4.35 -18.54
C ALA A 23 -7.03 -4.26 -17.02
N ALA A 24 -8.15 -3.66 -16.60
CA ALA A 24 -8.59 -3.71 -15.21
C ALA A 24 -8.98 -5.15 -14.83
N VAL A 25 -8.53 -5.59 -13.64
CA VAL A 25 -8.76 -6.92 -13.11
C VAL A 25 -9.28 -6.83 -11.68
N THR A 26 -10.14 -7.77 -11.29
CA THR A 26 -10.58 -7.91 -9.89
C THR A 26 -9.43 -8.43 -9.03
N GLY A 27 -9.14 -7.77 -7.92
CA GLY A 27 -8.16 -8.23 -6.94
C GLY A 27 -8.72 -8.31 -5.53
N LEU A 28 -8.20 -9.24 -4.73
CA LEU A 28 -8.49 -9.33 -3.30
C LEU A 28 -7.64 -8.35 -2.49
N VAL A 29 -8.30 -7.54 -1.66
CA VAL A 29 -7.63 -6.54 -0.82
C VAL A 29 -8.01 -6.65 0.65
N ALA A 30 -7.08 -6.27 1.53
CA ALA A 30 -7.41 -5.83 2.88
C ALA A 30 -7.72 -4.33 2.82
N ALA A 31 -8.97 -3.96 3.10
CA ALA A 31 -9.41 -2.55 3.02
C ALA A 31 -9.62 -1.89 4.39
N ARG A 32 -9.96 -2.66 5.43
CA ARG A 32 -10.22 -2.15 6.79
C ARG A 32 -9.78 -3.14 7.87
N GLY A 33 -9.33 -2.60 8.99
CA GLY A 33 -8.81 -3.34 10.13
C GLY A 33 -9.87 -3.88 11.11
N PRO A 34 -9.39 -4.55 12.18
CA PRO A 34 -7.99 -4.61 12.62
C PRO A 34 -7.18 -5.67 11.86
N VAL A 35 -6.13 -5.23 11.15
CA VAL A 35 -5.21 -6.11 10.40
C VAL A 35 -3.77 -5.68 10.68
N ILE A 36 -2.88 -6.64 10.95
CA ILE A 36 -1.44 -6.41 11.03
C ILE A 36 -0.82 -6.86 9.71
N VAL A 37 0.00 -6.00 9.10
CA VAL A 37 0.78 -6.33 7.90
C VAL A 37 2.27 -6.25 8.22
N ALA A 38 3.06 -7.13 7.60
CA ALA A 38 4.51 -7.06 7.73
C ALA A 38 5.02 -5.87 6.92
N ASP A 39 5.75 -4.96 7.56
CA ASP A 39 6.28 -3.74 6.92
C ASP A 39 7.18 -4.08 5.73
N ALA A 40 8.03 -5.10 5.89
CA ALA A 40 8.93 -5.58 4.84
C ALA A 40 8.21 -6.23 3.64
N ALA A 41 6.94 -6.61 3.78
CA ALA A 41 6.15 -7.20 2.69
C ALA A 41 5.38 -6.16 1.88
N LEU A 42 5.34 -4.89 2.31
CA LEU A 42 4.70 -3.82 1.56
C LEU A 42 5.56 -3.43 0.35
N ALA A 43 5.07 -3.78 -0.84
CA ALA A 43 5.59 -3.30 -2.10
C ALA A 43 5.04 -1.89 -2.38
N PHE A 44 5.93 -0.97 -2.75
CA PHE A 44 5.57 0.37 -3.19
C PHE A 44 6.00 0.54 -4.64
N ASP A 45 5.28 1.39 -5.36
CA ASP A 45 5.69 1.81 -6.70
C ASP A 45 7.07 2.50 -6.65
N ALA A 46 7.79 2.48 -7.77
CA ALA A 46 9.12 3.08 -7.88
C ALA A 46 9.14 4.59 -7.60
N SER A 47 8.01 5.29 -7.76
CA SER A 47 7.83 6.70 -7.39
C SER A 47 7.87 6.99 -5.89
N ILE A 48 7.68 5.98 -5.03
CA ILE A 48 7.76 6.11 -3.56
C ILE A 48 9.18 5.78 -3.12
N ASP A 49 10.13 6.66 -3.45
CA ASP A 49 11.56 6.42 -3.22
C ASP A 49 12.10 7.10 -1.96
N GLN A 50 11.32 7.99 -1.34
CA GLN A 50 11.72 8.67 -0.11
C GLN A 50 11.14 7.99 1.16
N PRO A 51 11.92 7.91 2.25
CA PRO A 51 11.42 7.39 3.53
C PRO A 51 10.18 8.13 4.05
N ALA A 52 10.07 9.43 3.78
CA ALA A 52 8.93 10.25 4.20
C ALA A 52 7.64 9.84 3.47
N GLU A 53 7.72 9.50 2.19
CA GLU A 53 6.57 9.07 1.39
C GLU A 53 6.09 7.69 1.85
N ARG A 54 7.00 6.74 2.06
CA ARG A 54 6.65 5.41 2.64
C ARG A 54 5.96 5.58 4.00
N THR A 55 6.50 6.46 4.85
CA THR A 55 5.90 6.78 6.15
C THR A 55 4.49 7.36 6.01
N ALA A 56 4.28 8.24 5.02
CA ALA A 56 2.97 8.81 4.74
C ALA A 56 1.96 7.72 4.34
N LYS A 57 2.33 6.80 3.44
CA LYS A 57 1.47 5.68 3.03
C LYS A 57 1.12 4.76 4.20
N ILE A 58 2.09 4.42 5.04
CA ILE A 58 1.87 3.59 6.24
C ILE A 58 0.91 4.29 7.21
N THR A 59 1.03 5.61 7.37
CA THR A 59 0.11 6.41 8.21
C THR A 59 -1.31 6.39 7.65
N GLN A 60 -1.47 6.51 6.33
CA GLN A 60 -2.78 6.44 5.66
C GLN A 60 -3.44 5.07 5.85
N LEU A 61 -2.69 3.97 5.71
CA LEU A 61 -3.20 2.61 5.97
C LEU A 61 -3.57 2.41 7.45
N SER A 62 -2.76 2.93 8.37
CA SER A 62 -3.02 2.87 9.81
C SER A 62 -4.32 3.56 10.19
N ALA A 63 -4.67 4.67 9.53
CA ALA A 63 -5.96 5.35 9.72
C ALA A 63 -7.17 4.46 9.36
N LEU A 64 -6.98 3.41 8.56
CA LEU A 64 -7.99 2.42 8.21
C LEU A 64 -7.91 1.14 9.07
N GLY A 65 -7.00 1.09 10.04
CA GLY A 65 -6.78 -0.05 10.92
C GLY A 65 -5.85 -1.13 10.35
N LEU A 66 -5.12 -0.83 9.27
CA LEU A 66 -4.08 -1.68 8.71
C LEU A 66 -2.73 -1.22 9.26
N VAL A 67 -2.22 -1.93 10.26
CA VAL A 67 -1.05 -1.52 11.02
C VAL A 67 0.18 -2.29 10.54
N ALA A 68 1.10 -1.58 9.88
CA ALA A 68 2.40 -2.13 9.50
C ALA A 68 3.28 -2.36 10.74
N ARG A 69 3.94 -3.52 10.80
CA ARG A 69 4.86 -3.91 11.87
C ARG A 69 6.13 -4.51 11.30
N THR A 70 7.25 -4.13 11.89
CA THR A 70 8.52 -4.83 11.67
C THR A 70 8.39 -6.27 12.17
N THR A 71 8.73 -7.21 11.30
CA THR A 71 8.87 -8.63 11.63
C THR A 71 10.34 -8.93 11.93
N VAL A 72 10.59 -9.84 12.88
CA VAL A 72 11.94 -10.31 13.25
C VAL A 72 12.33 -11.56 12.47
#